data_AF-A0A401MWN9-F1
#
_entry.id   AF-A0A401MWN9-F1
#
_cell.length_a   1.000
_cell.length_b   1.000
_cell.length_c   1.000
_cell.angle_alpha   90.00
_cell.angle_beta   90.00
_cell.angle_gamma   90.00
#
_symmetry.space_group_name_H-M   'P 1'
#
loop_
_entity.id
_entity.type
_entity.pdbx_description
1 polymer ?
#
loop_
_entity_poly.entity_id
_entity_poly.type
_entity_poly.pdbx_seq_one_letter_code
_entity_poly.pdbx_strand_id
1 'polypeptide(L)'
;MNEPELPPDGRPVDVYLDMLRIRMDTEDYQLLLSVVEPVLRAIDEERLPAFDFALDESHAEGLPQEIRDEAALVIATAVTGRLDNEVIELDIDETGPVRVVTDAVTASDPTRLGEIADYIRERQRMNDELRGIAEVSGLPTDL
;
A
#
# COMPACT_ATOMS: atom_id res chain seq x y z
N MET A 1 -21.85 -23.88 0.94
CA MET A 1 -20.98 -22.74 0.56
C MET A 1 -19.65 -23.07 1.19
N ASN A 2 -18.68 -23.55 0.40
CA ASN A 2 -17.37 -23.94 0.92
C ASN A 2 -16.50 -22.69 0.94
N GLU A 3 -16.20 -22.18 2.13
CA GLU A 3 -15.10 -21.25 2.32
C GLU A 3 -13.81 -22.00 1.93
N PRO A 4 -12.91 -21.42 1.12
CA PRO A 4 -11.64 -22.04 0.83
C PRO A 4 -10.84 -22.15 2.14
N GLU A 5 -10.68 -23.38 2.63
CA GLU A 5 -9.83 -23.70 3.79
C GLU A 5 -8.39 -23.32 3.44
N LEU A 6 -7.94 -22.17 3.97
CA LEU A 6 -6.52 -21.82 4.02
C LEU A 6 -5.78 -22.92 4.81
N PRO A 7 -4.53 -23.29 4.44
CA PRO A 7 -3.74 -24.24 5.20
C PRO A 7 -3.64 -23.79 6.67
N PRO A 8 -3.65 -24.72 7.65
CA PRO A 8 -3.75 -24.41 9.07
C PRO A 8 -2.60 -23.55 9.63
N ASP A 9 -1.51 -23.41 8.88
CA ASP A 9 -0.32 -22.62 9.21
C ASP A 9 0.04 -21.55 8.15
N GLY A 10 -0.70 -21.46 7.03
CA GLY A 10 -0.34 -20.57 5.92
C GLY A 10 -0.95 -19.19 6.13
N ARG A 11 -0.12 -18.17 6.39
CA ARG A 11 -0.64 -16.80 6.43
C ARG A 11 -1.15 -16.45 5.03
N PRO A 12 -2.25 -15.69 4.89
CA PRO A 12 -2.77 -15.27 3.58
C PRO A 12 -1.68 -14.69 2.66
N VAL A 13 -0.69 -14.01 3.24
CA VAL A 13 0.47 -13.49 2.51
C VAL A 13 1.33 -14.59 1.86
N ASP A 14 1.51 -15.74 2.51
CA ASP A 14 2.30 -16.86 1.98
C ASP A 14 1.62 -17.44 0.74
N VAL A 15 0.29 -17.58 0.80
CA VAL A 15 -0.52 -18.03 -0.34
C VAL A 15 -0.41 -17.04 -1.51
N TYR A 16 -0.45 -15.73 -1.24
CA TYR A 16 -0.31 -14.72 -2.27
C TYR A 16 1.09 -14.74 -2.91
N LEU A 17 2.16 -14.83 -2.11
CA LEU A 17 3.53 -14.94 -2.60
C LEU A 17 3.75 -16.20 -3.45
N ASP A 18 3.18 -17.34 -3.06
CA ASP A 18 3.23 -18.57 -3.85
C ASP A 18 2.52 -18.42 -5.20
N MET A 19 1.41 -17.70 -5.26
CA MET A 19 0.74 -17.37 -6.53
C MET A 19 1.61 -16.48 -7.42
N LEU A 20 2.23 -15.44 -6.85
CA LEU A 20 3.12 -14.54 -7.59
C LEU A 20 4.35 -15.27 -8.13
N ARG A 21 4.93 -16.18 -7.35
CA ARG A 21 6.07 -17.01 -7.77
C ARG A 21 5.79 -17.82 -9.04
N ILE A 22 4.54 -18.22 -9.25
CA ILE A 22 4.12 -19.00 -10.43
C ILE A 22 3.84 -18.08 -11.64
N ARG A 23 3.30 -16.89 -11.40
CA ARG A 23 2.83 -15.98 -12.47
C ARG A 23 3.90 -15.03 -12.99
N MET A 24 4.83 -14.60 -12.13
CA MET A 24 5.82 -13.59 -12.45
C MET A 24 7.12 -14.20 -12.98
N ASP A 25 7.85 -13.42 -13.78
CA ASP A 25 9.23 -13.75 -14.14
C ASP A 25 10.10 -13.82 -12.88
N THR A 26 11.12 -14.69 -12.90
CA THR A 26 11.95 -14.94 -11.72
C THR A 26 12.69 -13.69 -11.24
N GLU A 27 13.14 -12.84 -12.16
CA GLU A 27 13.82 -11.58 -11.84
C GLU A 27 12.86 -10.59 -11.17
N ASP A 28 11.65 -10.45 -11.72
CA ASP A 28 10.58 -9.60 -11.19
C ASP A 28 10.11 -10.05 -9.81
N TYR A 29 9.97 -11.37 -9.61
CA TYR A 29 9.61 -11.94 -8.32
C TYR A 29 10.70 -11.68 -7.25
N GLN A 30 11.98 -11.79 -7.61
CA GLN A 30 13.08 -11.47 -6.70
C GLN A 30 13.13 -9.97 -6.35
N LEU A 31 12.86 -9.12 -7.34
CA LEU A 31 12.77 -7.68 -7.14
C LEU A 31 11.62 -7.33 -6.18
N LEU A 32 10.44 -7.93 -6.38
CA LEU A 32 9.32 -7.81 -5.46
C LEU A 32 9.69 -8.23 -4.04
N LEU A 33 10.31 -9.41 -3.87
CA LEU A 33 10.75 -9.90 -2.56
C LEU A 33 11.69 -8.92 -1.86
N SER A 34 12.62 -8.31 -2.59
CA SER A 34 13.56 -7.33 -2.03
C SER A 34 12.87 -6.11 -1.41
N VAL A 35 11.66 -5.78 -1.89
CA VAL A 35 10.84 -4.66 -1.39
C VAL A 35 9.98 -5.08 -0.21
N VAL A 36 9.33 -6.25 -0.30
CA VAL A 36 8.33 -6.67 0.70
C VAL A 36 8.94 -7.37 1.91
N GLU A 37 10.04 -8.12 1.77
CA GLU A 37 10.64 -8.89 2.88
C GLU A 37 10.97 -8.04 4.12
N PRO A 38 11.59 -6.85 4.01
CA PRO A 38 11.86 -6.00 5.17
C PRO A 38 10.58 -5.55 5.87
N VAL A 39 9.53 -5.25 5.10
CA VAL A 39 8.23 -4.80 5.59
C VAL A 39 7.50 -5.94 6.30
N LEU A 40 7.46 -7.11 5.68
CA LEU A 40 6.83 -8.31 6.26
C LEU A 40 7.51 -8.69 7.58
N ARG A 41 8.83 -8.57 7.66
CA ARG A 41 9.56 -8.76 8.92
C ARG A 41 9.16 -7.73 9.98
N ALA A 42 9.02 -6.45 9.62
CA ALA A 42 8.60 -5.42 10.55
C ALA A 42 7.17 -5.62 11.08
N ILE A 43 6.26 -6.10 10.22
CA ILE A 43 4.89 -6.49 10.59
C ILE A 43 4.93 -7.65 11.61
N ASP A 44 5.73 -8.68 11.33
CA ASP A 44 5.86 -9.86 12.22
C ASP A 44 6.49 -9.51 13.58
N GLU A 45 7.40 -8.54 13.61
CA GLU A 45 8.03 -8.04 14.84
C GLU A 45 7.12 -7.08 15.65
N GLU A 46 5.86 -6.87 15.24
CA GLU A 46 4.93 -5.86 15.80
C GLU A 46 5.50 -4.43 15.83
N ARG A 47 6.54 -4.18 15.02
CA ARG A 47 7.22 -2.89 14.90
C ARG A 47 6.59 -2.10 13.77
N LEU A 48 5.30 -1.84 13.88
CA LEU A 48 4.62 -0.90 13.00
C LEU A 48 4.78 0.50 13.58
N PRO A 49 5.81 1.31 13.22
CA PRO A 49 5.60 2.74 13.28
C PRO A 49 4.45 3.06 12.32
N ALA A 50 3.78 4.19 12.53
CA ALA A 50 2.75 4.70 11.64
C ALA A 50 3.37 4.94 10.25
N PHE A 51 3.49 3.88 9.46
CA PHE A 51 4.07 3.92 8.14
C PHE A 51 3.01 4.49 7.21
N ASP A 52 3.24 5.72 6.78
CA ASP A 52 2.76 6.16 5.48
C ASP A 52 3.40 5.22 4.45
N PHE A 53 2.71 4.15 4.09
CA PHE A 53 2.98 3.43 2.85
C PHE A 53 2.45 4.27 1.67
N ALA A 54 2.83 5.54 1.61
CA ALA A 54 3.30 6.02 0.33
C ALA A 54 4.57 5.20 0.12
N LEU A 55 4.59 4.30 -0.86
CA LEU A 55 5.84 3.72 -1.33
C LEU A 55 6.73 4.92 -1.65
N ASP A 56 7.59 5.28 -0.69
CA ASP A 56 8.34 6.52 -0.70
C ASP A 56 8.92 6.64 -2.11
N GLU A 57 8.56 7.73 -2.79
CA GLU A 57 8.87 7.89 -4.21
C GLU A 57 10.37 7.64 -4.42
N SER A 58 11.20 7.93 -3.40
CA SER A 58 12.64 7.67 -3.36
C SER A 58 13.07 6.18 -3.43
N HIS A 59 12.33 5.25 -2.82
CA HIS A 59 12.67 3.81 -2.82
C HIS A 59 11.94 3.05 -3.94
N ALA A 60 10.85 3.65 -4.43
CA ALA A 60 10.08 3.13 -5.53
C ALA A 60 10.62 3.63 -6.89
N GLU A 61 11.29 4.79 -6.93
CA GLU A 61 11.91 5.40 -8.12
C GLU A 61 12.77 4.39 -8.88
N GLY A 62 12.26 3.92 -10.02
CA GLY A 62 12.89 2.91 -10.87
C GLY A 62 12.21 1.53 -10.90
N LEU A 63 11.31 1.22 -9.96
CA LEU A 63 10.52 -0.02 -10.02
C LEU A 63 9.40 0.08 -11.06
N PRO A 64 9.18 -0.96 -11.90
CA PRO A 64 8.00 -1.07 -12.73
C PRO A 64 6.73 -0.96 -11.89
N GLN A 65 5.71 -0.27 -12.41
CA GLN A 65 4.46 -0.05 -11.68
C GLN A 65 3.80 -1.37 -11.25
N GLU A 66 3.84 -2.39 -12.10
CA GLU A 66 3.31 -3.72 -11.77
C GLU A 66 3.95 -4.29 -10.50
N ILE A 67 5.27 -4.18 -10.32
CA ILE A 67 5.95 -4.63 -9.10
C ILE A 67 5.50 -3.83 -7.88
N ARG A 68 5.29 -2.52 -8.03
CA ARG A 68 4.84 -1.65 -6.95
C ARG A 68 3.43 -2.01 -6.49
N ASP A 69 2.52 -2.22 -7.44
CA ASP A 69 1.13 -2.59 -7.19
C ASP A 69 1.08 -3.96 -6.49
N GLU A 70 1.85 -4.94 -6.97
CA GLU A 70 1.94 -6.26 -6.34
C GLU A 70 2.58 -6.21 -4.94
N ALA A 71 3.61 -5.39 -4.73
CA ALA A 71 4.20 -5.18 -3.41
C ALA A 71 3.18 -4.59 -2.42
N ALA A 72 2.38 -3.62 -2.87
CA ALA A 72 1.33 -3.02 -2.06
C ALA A 72 0.26 -4.06 -1.68
N LEU A 73 -0.12 -4.95 -2.60
CA LEU A 73 -1.06 -6.03 -2.35
C LEU A 73 -0.52 -7.08 -1.36
N VAL A 74 0.75 -7.45 -1.46
CA VAL A 74 1.41 -8.35 -0.49
C VAL A 74 1.37 -7.75 0.91
N ILE A 75 1.74 -6.47 1.05
CA ILE A 75 1.77 -5.76 2.33
C ILE A 75 0.34 -5.64 2.88
N ALA A 76 -0.63 -5.23 2.07
CA ALA A 76 -2.02 -5.15 2.48
C ALA A 76 -2.55 -6.51 2.94
N THR A 77 -2.22 -7.59 2.23
CA THR A 77 -2.58 -8.96 2.62
C THR A 77 -1.97 -9.35 3.97
N ALA A 78 -0.71 -8.98 4.23
CA ALA A 78 -0.07 -9.24 5.51
C ALA A 78 -0.68 -8.45 6.67
N VAL A 79 -1.10 -7.20 6.43
CA VAL A 79 -1.71 -6.33 7.46
C VAL A 79 -3.17 -6.71 7.72
N THR A 80 -3.94 -6.96 6.66
CA THR A 80 -5.39 -7.19 6.74
C THR A 80 -5.76 -8.65 6.93
N GLY A 81 -4.88 -9.58 6.57
CA GLY A 81 -5.18 -11.01 6.49
C GLY A 81 -6.16 -11.35 5.37
N ARG A 82 -6.38 -10.45 4.40
CA ARG A 82 -7.35 -10.61 3.31
C ARG A 82 -6.65 -10.78 1.97
N LEU A 83 -7.20 -11.62 1.11
CA LEU A 83 -6.70 -11.87 -0.26
C LEU A 83 -7.47 -11.06 -1.31
N ASP A 84 -8.60 -10.48 -0.96
CA ASP A 84 -9.48 -9.70 -1.85
C ASP A 84 -9.14 -8.20 -1.83
N ASN A 85 -7.87 -7.87 -1.56
CA ASN A 85 -7.36 -6.51 -1.69
C ASN A 85 -7.15 -6.17 -3.17
N GLU A 86 -7.45 -4.93 -3.54
CA GLU A 86 -7.32 -4.40 -4.88
C GLU A 86 -6.63 -3.05 -4.86
N VAL A 87 -5.81 -2.77 -5.88
CA VAL A 87 -5.24 -1.45 -6.11
C VAL A 87 -6.17 -0.67 -7.03
N ILE A 88 -6.63 0.49 -6.57
CA ILE A 88 -7.46 1.41 -7.33
C ILE A 88 -6.73 2.74 -7.52
N GLU A 89 -6.98 3.39 -8.66
CA GLU A 89 -6.50 4.74 -8.92
C GLU A 89 -7.64 5.72 -8.69
N LEU A 90 -7.42 6.69 -7.80
CA LEU A 90 -8.33 7.78 -7.52
C LEU A 90 -7.76 9.07 -8.09
N ASP A 91 -8.51 9.70 -9.00
CA ASP A 91 -8.15 11.03 -9.49
C ASP A 91 -8.63 12.08 -8.49
N ILE A 92 -7.67 12.80 -7.91
CA ILE A 92 -7.93 13.83 -6.92
C ILE A 92 -7.43 15.15 -7.53
N ASP A 93 -8.38 16.05 -7.82
CA ASP A 93 -8.15 17.29 -8.59
C ASP A 93 -6.89 18.09 -8.20
N GLU A 94 -6.53 18.11 -6.91
CA GLU A 94 -5.42 18.92 -6.37
C GLU A 94 -4.09 18.16 -6.25
N THR A 95 -4.12 16.82 -6.16
CA THR A 95 -2.92 15.98 -5.94
C THR A 95 -2.55 15.09 -7.12
N GLY A 96 -3.41 15.02 -8.14
CA GLY A 96 -3.27 14.07 -9.24
C GLY A 96 -3.69 12.65 -8.85
N PRO A 97 -3.42 11.65 -9.71
CA PRO A 97 -3.86 10.27 -9.49
C PRO A 97 -3.13 9.65 -8.29
N VAL A 98 -3.90 9.24 -7.29
CA VAL A 98 -3.40 8.54 -6.10
C VAL A 98 -3.83 7.08 -6.16
N ARG A 99 -2.87 6.17 -5.95
CA ARG A 99 -3.15 4.73 -5.86
C ARG A 99 -3.45 4.34 -4.42
N VAL A 100 -4.58 3.65 -4.22
CA VAL A 100 -5.05 3.21 -2.92
C VAL A 100 -5.27 1.70 -2.95
N VAL A 101 -4.85 1.02 -1.89
CA VAL A 101 -5.18 -0.40 -1.69
C VAL A 101 -6.38 -0.52 -0.76
N THR A 102 -7.41 -1.23 -1.20
CA THR A 102 -8.62 -1.44 -0.40
C THR A 102 -9.27 -2.78 -0.71
N ASP A 103 -10.24 -3.21 0.08
CA ASP A 103 -10.94 -4.47 -0.16
C ASP A 103 -11.95 -4.35 -1.32
N ALA A 104 -12.22 -5.44 -2.02
CA ALA A 104 -13.07 -5.48 -3.21
C ALA A 104 -14.47 -4.85 -3.02
N VAL A 105 -15.04 -4.95 -1.81
CA VAL A 105 -16.34 -4.32 -1.48
C VAL A 105 -16.22 -2.80 -1.49
N THR A 106 -15.16 -2.26 -0.88
CA THR A 106 -14.90 -0.82 -0.85
C THR A 106 -14.49 -0.29 -2.23
N ALA A 107 -13.68 -1.06 -2.98
CA ALA A 107 -13.28 -0.72 -4.35
C ALA A 107 -14.48 -0.57 -5.30
N SER A 108 -15.56 -1.32 -5.06
CA SER A 108 -16.77 -1.28 -5.88
C SER A 108 -17.82 -0.25 -5.45
N ASP A 109 -17.62 0.44 -4.31
CA ASP A 109 -18.58 1.40 -3.75
C ASP A 109 -18.16 2.85 -4.02
N PRO A 110 -18.79 3.54 -4.99
CA PRO A 110 -18.40 4.91 -5.35
C PRO A 110 -18.57 5.92 -4.20
N THR A 111 -19.45 5.64 -3.24
CA THR A 111 -19.63 6.51 -2.07
C THR A 111 -18.40 6.44 -1.17
N ARG A 112 -17.91 5.22 -0.89
CA ARG A 112 -16.70 5.01 -0.09
C ARG A 112 -15.46 5.54 -0.78
N LEU A 113 -15.37 5.40 -2.10
CA LEU A 113 -14.28 5.99 -2.87
C LEU A 113 -14.26 7.52 -2.75
N GLY A 114 -15.44 8.15 -2.76
CA GLY A 114 -15.58 9.58 -2.49
C GLY A 114 -15.09 9.97 -1.10
N GLU A 115 -15.48 9.20 -0.07
CA GLU A 115 -15.01 9.43 1.31
C GLU A 115 -13.48 9.31 1.45
N ILE A 116 -12.87 8.33 0.77
CA ILE A 116 -11.42 8.15 0.75
C ILE A 116 -10.74 9.34 0.04
N ALA A 117 -11.26 9.78 -1.11
CA ALA A 117 -10.72 10.92 -1.85
C ALA A 117 -10.82 12.22 -1.02
N ASP A 118 -11.94 12.44 -0.34
CA ASP A 118 -12.14 13.59 0.55
C ASP A 118 -11.17 13.55 1.73
N TYR A 119 -10.98 12.39 2.35
CA TYR A 119 -10.02 12.20 3.44
C TYR A 119 -8.57 12.49 3.00
N ILE A 120 -8.16 11.99 1.83
CA ILE A 120 -6.82 12.24 1.28
C ILE A 120 -6.65 13.74 1.02
N ARG A 121 -7.64 14.41 0.43
CA ARG A 121 -7.60 15.86 0.17
C ARG A 121 -7.44 16.66 1.47
N GLU A 122 -8.23 16.34 2.49
CA GLU A 122 -8.15 17.01 3.80
C GLU A 122 -6.79 16.79 4.46
N ARG A 123 -6.26 15.56 4.41
CA ARG A 123 -4.94 15.23 4.94
C ARG A 123 -3.83 15.99 4.24
N GLN A 124 -3.87 16.09 2.91
CA GLN A 124 -2.89 16.84 2.13
C GLN A 124 -2.90 18.32 2.52
N ARG A 125 -4.10 18.92 2.60
CA ARG A 125 -4.26 20.32 3.00
C ARG A 125 -3.68 20.59 4.39
N MET A 126 -3.89 19.67 5.32
CA MET A 126 -3.31 19.75 6.67
C MET A 126 -1.78 19.65 6.63
N ASN A 127 -1.21 18.74 5.83
CA ASN A 127 0.23 18.64 5.65
C ASN A 127 0.82 19.91 5.02
N ASP A 128 0.16 20.50 4.03
CA ASP A 128 0.57 21.76 3.41
C ASP A 128 0.54 22.94 4.38
N GLU A 129 -0.49 23.00 5.24
CA GLU A 129 -0.58 24.00 6.31
C GLU A 129 0.55 23.84 7.33
N LEU A 130 0.81 22.61 7.78
CA LEU A 130 1.89 22.30 8.71
C LEU A 130 3.27 22.65 8.12
N ARG A 131 3.48 22.32 6.84
CA ARG A 131 4.68 22.70 6.11
C ARG A 131 4.84 24.22 6.02
N GLY A 132 3.79 24.96 5.68
CA GLY A 132 3.83 26.42 5.66
C GLY A 132 4.14 27.03 7.03
N ILE A 133 3.64 26.45 8.12
CA ILE A 133 3.97 26.87 9.49
C ILE A 133 5.45 26.59 9.78
N ALA A 134 5.98 25.43 9.40
CA ALA A 134 7.37 25.07 9.58
C ALA A 134 8.30 26.01 8.80
N GLU A 135 7.98 26.33 7.55
CA GLU A 135 8.72 27.28 6.71
C GLU A 135 8.82 28.67 7.34
N VAL A 136 7.68 29.21 7.80
CA VAL A 136 7.63 30.53 8.45
C VAL A 136 8.35 30.53 9.81
N SER A 137 8.40 29.38 10.49
CA SER A 137 9.05 29.21 11.78
C SER A 137 10.55 28.87 11.68
N GLY A 138 11.10 28.71 10.46
CA GLY A 138 12.48 28.30 10.24
C GLY A 138 12.76 26.85 10.70
N LEU A 139 11.73 26.02 10.78
CA LEU A 139 11.84 24.59 11.10
C LEU A 139 12.06 23.78 9.82
N PRO A 140 12.78 22.65 9.89
CA PRO A 140 12.95 21.75 8.75
C PRO A 140 11.59 21.17 8.32
N THR A 141 11.38 21.12 7.00
CA THR A 141 10.15 20.62 6.35
C THR A 141 10.29 19.21 5.79
N ASP A 142 11.51 18.68 5.74
CA ASP A 142 11.82 17.33 5.26
C ASP A 142 11.98 16.40 6.47
N LEU A 143 10.89 15.72 6.84
CA LEU A 143 10.89 14.59 7.78
C LEU A 143 10.16 13.41 7.14
#